data_AF-A0AAV4J613-F1
#
_entry.id   AF-A0AAV4J613-F1
#
_cell.length_a   1.000
_cell.length_b   1.000
_cell.length_c   1.000
_cell.angle_alpha   90.00
_cell.angle_beta   90.00
_cell.angle_gamma   90.00
#
_symmetry.space_group_name_H-M   'P 1'
#
loop_
_entity.id
_entity.type
_entity.pdbx_description
1 polymer ?
#
loop_
_entity_poly.entity_id
_entity_poly.type
_entity_poly.pdbx_seq_one_letter_code
_entity_poly.pdbx_strand_id
1 'polypeptide(L)' 'MGGWQLEVFRMAVYISFPVGLFYFFNQPSFFEDWMMEKRASLFPPQDPNASKILEDFKEKQELKRENKMIAAYNAKKESS' A
#
# COMPACT_ATOMS: atom_id res chain seq x y z
N MET A 1 -58.62 -18.21 8.28
CA MET A 1 -58.01 -18.17 6.93
C MET A 1 -56.70 -17.35 6.93
N GLY A 2 -55.75 -17.62 7.85
CA GLY A 2 -54.52 -16.80 8.00
C GLY A 2 -53.22 -17.51 7.64
N GLY A 3 -53.26 -18.81 7.29
CA GLY A 3 -52.06 -19.61 7.03
C GLY A 3 -51.28 -19.14 5.79
N TRP A 4 -51.98 -18.92 4.67
CA TRP A 4 -51.35 -18.54 3.41
C TRP A 4 -50.73 -17.14 3.46
N GLN A 5 -51.33 -16.21 4.21
CA GLN A 5 -50.80 -14.85 4.39
C GLN A 5 -49.47 -14.88 5.18
N LEU A 6 -49.39 -15.75 6.19
CA LEU A 6 -48.18 -15.92 6.99
C LEU A 6 -47.06 -16.61 6.20
N GLU A 7 -47.41 -17.50 5.28
CA GLU A 7 -46.47 -18.17 4.39
C GLU A 7 -45.87 -17.21 3.34
N VAL A 8 -46.70 -16.35 2.75
CA VAL A 8 -46.24 -15.28 1.86
C VAL A 8 -45.33 -14.30 2.61
N PHE A 9 -45.67 -13.94 3.85
CA PHE A 9 -44.82 -13.10 4.69
C PHE A 9 -43.44 -13.75 4.95
N ARG A 10 -43.40 -15.04 5.29
CA ARG A 10 -42.14 -15.76 5.47
C ARG A 10 -41.28 -15.75 4.21
N MET A 11 -41.89 -16.02 3.04
CA MET A 11 -41.18 -16.00 1.77
C MET A 11 -40.63 -14.60 1.45
N ALA A 12 -41.40 -13.55 1.72
CA ALA A 12 -40.98 -12.18 1.55
C ALA A 12 -39.80 -11.81 2.47
N VAL A 13 -39.79 -12.28 3.72
CA VAL A 13 -38.65 -12.10 4.63
C VAL A 13 -37.42 -12.86 4.12
N TYR A 14 -37.58 -14.12 3.70
CA TYR A 14 -36.46 -14.91 3.18
C TYR A 14 -35.85 -14.36 1.89
N ILE A 15 -36.62 -13.67 1.06
CA ILE A 15 -36.11 -13.03 -0.16
C ILE A 15 -35.55 -11.64 0.15
N SER A 16 -36.26 -10.83 0.93
CA SER A 16 -35.84 -9.45 1.22
C SER A 16 -34.63 -9.39 2.15
N PHE A 17 -34.42 -10.39 3.02
CA PHE A 17 -33.29 -10.46 3.93
C PHE A 17 -31.94 -10.54 3.19
N PRO A 18 -31.65 -11.55 2.34
CA PRO A 18 -30.38 -11.61 1.62
C PRO A 18 -30.21 -10.47 0.62
N VAL A 19 -31.29 -9.99 -0.02
CA VAL A 19 -31.23 -8.86 -0.97
C VAL A 19 -30.96 -7.54 -0.27
N GLY A 20 -31.58 -7.32 0.90
CA GLY A 20 -31.35 -6.13 1.72
C GLY A 20 -29.96 -6.12 2.34
N LEU A 21 -29.48 -7.27 2.82
CA LEU A 21 -28.09 -7.44 3.23
C LEU A 21 -27.14 -7.16 2.06
N PHE A 22 -27.38 -7.74 0.89
CA PHE A 22 -26.57 -7.47 -0.29
C PHE A 22 -26.56 -5.98 -0.65
N TYR A 23 -27.70 -5.30 -0.61
CA TYR A 23 -27.77 -3.86 -0.89
C TYR A 23 -27.00 -3.02 0.13
N PHE A 24 -27.07 -3.36 1.42
CA PHE A 24 -26.37 -2.64 2.49
C PHE A 24 -24.86 -2.90 2.47
N PHE A 25 -24.44 -4.16 2.31
CA PHE A 25 -23.04 -4.57 2.35
C PHE A 25 -22.28 -4.39 1.03
N ASN A 26 -22.98 -4.25 -0.10
CA ASN A 26 -22.35 -3.96 -1.40
C ASN A 26 -22.08 -2.46 -1.61
N GLN A 27 -22.33 -1.60 -0.62
CA GLN A 27 -21.95 -0.19 -0.74
C GLN A 27 -20.41 -0.07 -0.66
N PRO A 28 -19.74 0.42 -1.73
CA PRO A 28 -18.28 0.49 -1.81
C PRO A 28 -17.64 1.35 -0.72
N SER A 29 -18.40 2.21 -0.05
CA SER A 29 -17.92 3.13 0.98
C SER A 29 -17.29 2.42 2.20
N PHE A 30 -17.83 1.28 2.65
CA PHE A 30 -17.17 0.52 3.73
C PHE A 30 -15.86 -0.15 3.28
N PHE A 31 -15.76 -0.43 1.99
CA PHE A 31 -14.61 -1.09 1.40
C PHE A 31 -13.46 -0.12 1.13
N GLU A 32 -13.78 1.14 0.79
CA GLU A 32 -12.80 2.20 0.59
C GLU A 32 -12.02 2.51 1.86
N ASP A 33 -12.69 2.75 2.99
CA ASP A 33 -12.01 3.07 4.25
C ASP A 33 -11.10 1.91 4.71
N TRP A 34 -11.61 0.68 4.68
CA TRP A 34 -10.84 -0.50 5.08
C TRP A 34 -9.65 -0.76 4.15
N MET A 35 -9.82 -0.66 2.82
CA MET A 35 -8.70 -0.82 1.89
C MET A 35 -7.72 0.34 1.94
N MET A 36 -8.17 1.57 2.18
CA MET A 36 -7.31 2.75 2.30
C MET A 36 -6.44 2.67 3.56
N GLU A 37 -7.01 2.27 4.69
CA GLU A 37 -6.26 1.99 5.92
C GLU A 37 -5.24 0.87 5.68
N LYS A 38 -5.67 -0.23 5.04
CA LYS A 38 -4.79 -1.36 4.77
C LYS A 38 -3.66 -1.00 3.81
N ARG A 39 -3.95 -0.20 2.78
CA ARG A 39 -2.97 0.32 1.82
C ARG A 39 -1.99 1.28 2.48
N ALA A 40 -2.45 2.18 3.36
CA ALA A 40 -1.59 3.09 4.10
C ALA A 40 -0.66 2.37 5.08
N SER A 41 -1.14 1.29 5.70
CA SER A 41 -0.34 0.44 6.58
C SER A 41 0.72 -0.37 5.82
N LEU A 42 0.38 -0.93 4.66
CA LEU A 42 1.30 -1.73 3.84
C LEU A 42 2.31 -0.87 3.06
N PHE A 43 1.87 0.30 2.60
CA PHE A 43 2.68 1.22 1.81
C PHE A 43 2.74 2.55 2.55
N PRO A 44 3.66 2.71 3.52
CA PRO A 44 3.88 4.00 4.13
C PRO A 44 4.15 5.03 3.02
N PRO A 45 3.56 6.24 3.10
CA PRO A 45 3.77 7.27 2.10
C PRO A 45 5.27 7.47 1.93
N GLN A 46 5.76 7.34 0.69
CA GLN A 46 7.17 7.56 0.41
C GLN A 46 7.49 9.00 0.83
N ASP A 47 8.37 9.13 1.84
CA ASP A 47 8.86 10.42 2.28
C ASP A 47 9.39 11.15 1.03
N PRO A 48 8.92 12.37 0.71
CA PRO A 48 9.45 13.14 -0.42
C PRO A 48 10.97 13.30 -0.37
N ASN A 49 11.55 13.18 0.83
CA ASN A 49 12.98 13.27 1.07
C ASN A 49 13.73 11.94 0.90
N ALA A 50 13.03 10.79 0.81
CA ALA A 50 13.65 9.48 0.63
C ALA A 50 14.48 9.43 -0.66
N SER A 51 13.98 10.04 -1.74
CA SER A 51 14.70 10.16 -3.01
C SER A 51 15.99 10.95 -2.86
N LYS A 52 15.96 12.09 -2.15
CA LYS A 52 17.14 12.93 -1.89
C LYS A 52 18.15 12.23 -1.02
N ILE A 53 17.71 11.53 0.03
CA ILE A 53 18.59 10.74 0.91
C ILE A 53 19.32 9.65 0.12
N LEU A 54 18.64 8.99 -0.83
CA LEU A 54 19.23 7.99 -1.72
C LEU A 54 20.26 8.59 -2.68
N GLU A 55 19.97 9.75 -3.27
CA GLU A 55 20.88 10.49 -4.14
C GLU A 55 22.14 10.94 -3.38
N ASP A 56 21.97 11.58 -2.22
CA ASP A 56 23.07 12.01 -1.35
C ASP A 56 23.96 10.82 -0.93
N PHE A 57 23.36 9.65 -0.69
CA PHE A 57 24.11 8.45 -0.31
C PHE A 57 24.92 7.88 -1.48
N LYS A 58 24.36 7.89 -2.70
CA LYS A 58 25.08 7.50 -3.92
C LYS A 58 26.27 8.42 -4.18
N GLU A 59 26.06 9.73 -4.13
CA GLU A 59 27.12 10.72 -4.38
C GLU A 59 28.28 10.56 -3.38
N LYS A 60 27.96 10.39 -2.08
CA LYS A 60 28.97 10.13 -1.04
C LYS A 60 29.75 8.83 -1.27
N GLN A 61 29.11 7.79 -1.81
CA GLN A 61 29.77 6.52 -2.14
C GLN A 61 30.71 6.68 -3.35
N GLU A 62 30.27 7.42 -4.38
CA GLU A 62 31.06 7.68 -5.59
C GLU A 62 32.31 8.50 -5.26
N LEU A 63 32.18 9.62 -4.54
CA LEU A 63 33.31 10.44 -4.08
C LEU A 63 34.33 9.62 -3.27
N LYS A 64 33.86 8.74 -2.39
CA LYS A 64 34.75 7.84 -1.63
C LYS A 64 35.48 6.84 -2.53
N ARG A 65 34.84 6.35 -3.59
CA ARG A 65 35.44 5.44 -4.57
C ARG A 65 36.50 6.16 -5.41
N GLU A 66 36.19 7.34 -5.91
CA GLU A 66 37.11 8.16 -6.70
C GLU A 66 38.35 8.54 -5.90
N ASN A 67 38.18 9.03 -4.67
CA ASN A 67 39.31 9.39 -3.80
C ASN A 67 40.21 8.19 -3.50
N LYS A 68 39.65 6.99 -3.32
CA LYS A 68 40.44 5.76 -3.13
C LYS A 68 41.22 5.40 -4.40
N MET A 69 40.61 5.53 -5.57
CA MET A 69 41.26 5.26 -6.86
C MET A 69 42.42 6.23 -7.11
N ILE A 70 42.21 7.53 -6.84
CA ILE A 70 43.24 8.57 -6.95
C ILE A 70 44.39 8.30 -5.98
N ALA A 71 44.10 7.99 -4.72
CA ALA A 71 45.12 7.65 -3.73
C ALA A 71 45.94 6.41 -4.15
N ALA A 72 45.29 5.37 -4.66
CA ALA A 72 45.97 4.17 -5.16
C ALA A 72 46.84 4.45 -6.40
N TYR A 73 46.36 5.30 -7.31
CA TYR A 73 47.12 5.73 -8.48
C TYR A 73 48.37 6.53 -8.10
N ASN A 74 48.23 7.49 -7.18
CA ASN A 74 49.34 8.30 -6.70
C ASN A 74 50.39 7.45 -5.96
N ALA A 75 49.96 6.54 -5.09
CA ALA A 75 50.86 5.62 -4.40
C ALA A 75 51.65 4.73 -5.39
N LYS A 76 50.99 4.28 -6.47
CA LYS A 76 51.66 3.48 -7.52
C LYS A 76 52.68 4.30 -8.32
N LYS A 77 52.37 5.58 -8.59
CA LYS A 77 53.27 6.51 -9.28
C LYS A 77 54.50 6.85 -8.45
N GLU A 78 54.36 7.00 -7.15
CA GLU A 78 55.49 7.29 -6.23
C GLU A 78 56.42 6.09 -6.03
N SER A 79 55.93 4.87 -6.27
CA SER A 79 56.71 3.62 -6.17
C SER A 79 57.43 3.19 -7.46
N SER A 80 57.32 3.95 -8.55
CA SER A 80 57.89 3.66 -9.87
C SER A 80 58.90 4.71 -10.30
#